data_AF-S4PCK0-F1
#
_entry.id   AF-S4PCK0-F1
#
_cell.length_a   1.000
_cell.length_b   1.000
_cell.length_c   1.000
_cell.angle_alpha   90.00
_cell.angle_beta   90.00
_cell.angle_gamma   90.00
#
_symmetry.space_group_name_H-M   'P 1'
#
loop_
_entity.id
_entity.type
_entity.pdbx_description
1 polymer ?
#
loop_
_entity_poly.entity_id
_entity_poly.type
_entity_poly.pdbx_seq_one_letter_code
_entity_poly.pdbx_strand_id
1 'polypeptide(L)'
;PHRATGTAPLTLLTRRKHCVPPELIGLVNLEQQRIDIDQLYRHVTQKMTAAAEKEKARFDKNKAQIHRFQRGDYVLIKNNPRNQTCLDLKFSEPYEICRVLENDRYLVKRVVGRGRPRKVAHDQLRRAPQPGQQATVSADTDINAGAPEHSSQCTLTPPAANHEPHDTEASEMTSYDPRPSTSNERVLDETAN
;
A
#
# COMPACT_ATOMS: atom_id res chain seq x y z
N PRO A 1 10.74 -1.40 23.72
CA PRO A 1 10.79 -0.13 22.94
C PRO A 1 10.23 -0.38 21.54
N HIS A 2 9.58 0.60 20.92
CA HIS A 2 9.04 0.44 19.57
C HIS A 2 10.16 0.48 18.52
N ARG A 3 10.11 -0.40 17.52
CA ARG A 3 11.22 -0.62 16.56
C ARG A 3 11.58 0.64 15.76
N ALA A 4 10.58 1.39 15.29
CA ALA A 4 10.85 2.55 14.44
C ALA A 4 11.32 3.77 15.23
N THR A 5 10.81 3.97 16.44
CA THR A 5 11.04 5.18 17.23
C THR A 5 12.12 4.99 18.30
N GLY A 6 12.43 3.75 18.67
CA GLY A 6 13.37 3.42 19.76
C GLY A 6 12.84 3.71 21.16
N THR A 7 11.64 4.29 21.27
CA THR A 7 11.02 4.71 22.53
C THR A 7 9.85 3.80 22.89
N ALA A 8 9.60 3.59 24.18
CA ALA A 8 8.40 2.89 24.61
C ALA A 8 7.18 3.83 24.47
N PRO A 9 6.03 3.38 23.95
CA PRO A 9 4.82 4.21 23.86
C PRO A 9 4.43 4.81 25.21
N LEU A 10 4.60 4.03 26.29
CA LEU A 10 4.28 4.47 27.63
C LEU A 10 5.17 5.62 28.11
N THR A 11 6.42 5.71 27.65
CA THR A 11 7.31 6.84 27.96
C THR A 11 6.78 8.14 27.36
N LEU A 12 6.18 8.08 26.16
CA LEU A 12 5.57 9.26 25.51
C LEU A 12 4.28 9.68 26.20
N LEU A 13 3.52 8.73 26.77
CA LEU A 13 2.28 8.99 27.48
C LEU A 13 2.53 9.50 28.91
N THR A 14 3.37 8.79 29.65
CA THR A 14 3.60 9.03 31.09
C THR A 14 4.70 10.05 31.37
N ARG A 15 5.49 10.41 30.34
CA ARG A 15 6.63 11.34 30.44
C ARG A 15 7.70 10.86 31.42
N ARG A 16 7.74 9.55 31.69
CA ARG A 16 8.67 8.88 32.62
C ARG A 16 9.64 7.98 31.87
N LYS A 17 10.90 7.95 32.33
CA LYS A 17 11.97 7.12 31.74
C LYS A 17 11.69 5.63 31.86
N HIS A 18 11.06 5.21 32.95
CA HIS A 18 10.78 3.80 33.26
C HIS A 18 9.30 3.58 33.53
N CYS A 19 8.79 2.44 33.07
CA CYS A 19 7.50 1.93 33.50
C CYS A 19 7.73 1.15 34.80
N VAL A 20 7.36 1.76 35.92
CA VAL A 20 7.39 1.11 37.23
C VAL A 20 5.97 0.65 37.54
N PRO A 21 5.75 -0.62 37.93
CA PRO A 21 4.45 -1.10 38.40
C PRO A 21 3.87 -0.16 39.48
N PRO A 22 2.55 0.02 39.53
CA PRO A 22 1.91 1.01 40.39
C PRO A 22 2.29 0.85 41.88
N GLU A 23 2.49 -0.39 42.32
CA GLU A 23 2.90 -0.77 43.67
C GLU A 23 4.28 -0.23 44.06
N LEU A 24 5.16 -0.01 43.10
CA LEU A 24 6.55 0.39 43.32
C LEU A 24 6.79 1.89 43.07
N ILE A 25 5.75 2.66 42.72
CA ILE A 25 5.86 4.09 42.42
C ILE A 25 6.35 4.89 43.64
N GLY A 26 5.98 4.49 44.85
CA GLY A 26 6.39 5.16 46.10
C GLY A 26 7.86 4.98 46.47
N LEU A 27 8.54 3.99 45.88
CA LEU A 27 9.95 3.68 46.14
C LEU A 27 10.90 4.42 45.19
N VAL A 28 10.36 5.12 44.20
CA VAL A 28 11.12 5.73 43.12
C VAL A 28 11.05 7.25 43.22
N ASN A 29 12.22 7.91 43.21
CA ASN A 29 12.30 9.37 43.16
C ASN A 29 11.79 9.89 41.82
N LEU A 30 10.48 10.20 41.76
CA LEU A 30 9.79 10.70 40.58
C LEU A 30 10.38 12.02 40.05
N GLU A 31 10.96 12.83 40.93
CA GLU A 31 11.56 14.12 40.56
C GLU A 31 12.86 13.96 39.74
N GLN A 32 13.63 12.90 40.00
CA GLN A 32 14.87 12.59 39.27
C GLN A 32 14.62 11.95 37.89
N GLN A 33 13.37 11.55 37.60
CA GLN A 33 13.00 10.83 36.38
C GLN A 33 12.34 11.70 35.30
N ARG A 34 12.41 13.02 35.43
CA ARG A 34 11.88 13.94 34.39
C ARG A 34 12.73 13.84 33.11
N ILE A 35 12.04 13.74 31.98
CA ILE A 35 12.62 13.78 30.63
C ILE A 35 12.35 15.17 30.06
N ASP A 36 13.27 15.69 29.27
CA ASP A 36 12.97 16.80 28.36
C ASP A 36 12.02 16.30 27.26
N ILE A 37 10.75 16.66 27.42
CA ILE A 37 9.64 16.19 26.60
C ILE A 37 9.78 16.73 25.17
N ASP A 38 10.27 17.95 24.99
CA ASP A 38 10.36 18.58 23.69
C ASP A 38 11.45 17.94 22.86
N GLN A 39 12.62 17.66 23.47
CA GLN A 39 13.67 16.89 22.82
C GLN A 39 13.20 15.48 22.43
N LEU A 40 12.46 14.82 23.33
CA LEU A 40 11.90 13.50 23.07
C LEU A 40 10.91 13.51 21.90
N TYR A 41 10.01 14.49 21.84
CA TYR A 41 9.05 14.61 20.73
C TYR A 41 9.73 14.94 19.40
N ARG A 42 10.74 15.83 19.40
CA ARG A 42 11.52 16.11 18.19
C ARG A 42 12.21 14.85 17.69
N HIS A 43 12.85 14.10 18.59
CA HIS A 43 13.54 12.85 18.25
C HIS A 43 12.58 11.80 17.68
N VAL A 44 11.44 11.58 18.35
CA VAL A 44 10.45 10.60 17.90
C VAL A 44 9.82 11.00 16.58
N THR A 45 9.45 12.28 16.42
CA THR A 45 8.89 12.80 15.17
C THR A 45 9.87 12.59 14.02
N GLN A 46 11.15 12.95 14.20
CA GLN A 46 12.18 12.78 13.19
C GLN A 46 12.38 11.30 12.80
N LYS A 47 12.36 10.39 13.78
CA LYS A 47 12.46 8.96 13.48
C LYS A 47 11.22 8.42 12.78
N MET A 48 10.03 8.87 13.16
CA MET A 48 8.78 8.48 12.51
C MET A 48 8.74 8.96 11.07
N THR A 49 9.12 10.21 10.80
CA THR A 49 9.15 10.75 9.43
C THR A 49 10.17 10.02 8.56
N ALA A 50 11.40 9.82 9.06
CA ALA A 50 12.44 9.07 8.34
C ALA A 50 12.02 7.62 8.04
N ALA A 51 11.38 6.94 9.00
CA ALA A 51 10.85 5.59 8.80
C ALA A 51 9.71 5.58 7.77
N ALA A 52 8.80 6.56 7.82
CA ALA A 52 7.69 6.70 6.87
C ALA A 52 8.19 6.96 5.45
N GLU A 53 9.20 7.82 5.27
CA GLU A 53 9.81 8.10 3.97
C GLU A 53 10.51 6.87 3.38
N LYS A 54 11.27 6.14 4.21
CA LYS A 54 11.93 4.90 3.79
C LYS A 54 10.91 3.83 3.39
N GLU A 55 9.84 3.68 4.16
CA GLU A 55 8.76 2.73 3.86
C GLU A 55 8.04 3.12 2.57
N LYS A 56 7.71 4.41 2.40
CA LYS A 56 7.11 4.94 1.18
C LYS A 56 7.99 4.64 -0.04
N ALA A 57 9.28 4.96 0.03
CA ALA A 57 10.21 4.69 -1.06
C ALA A 57 10.33 3.19 -1.38
N ARG A 58 10.30 2.32 -0.37
CA ARG A 58 10.29 0.86 -0.56
C ARG A 58 9.00 0.39 -1.23
N PHE A 59 7.87 0.91 -0.78
CA PHE A 59 6.56 0.57 -1.32
C PHE A 59 6.45 1.00 -2.78
N ASP A 60 6.81 2.25 -3.08
CA ASP A 60 6.71 2.83 -4.43
C ASP A 60 7.60 2.10 -5.45
N LYS A 61 8.77 1.58 -5.04
CA LYS A 61 9.67 0.80 -5.91
C LYS A 61 9.07 -0.52 -6.42
N ASN A 62 8.29 -1.20 -5.58
CA ASN A 62 7.80 -2.56 -5.88
C ASN A 62 6.33 -2.59 -6.32
N LYS A 63 5.68 -1.43 -6.43
CA LYS A 63 4.25 -1.35 -6.68
C LYS A 63 3.95 -1.32 -8.18
N ALA A 64 3.00 -2.16 -8.62
CA ALA A 64 2.41 -2.03 -9.94
C ALA A 64 1.63 -0.71 -10.07
N GLN A 65 1.66 -0.12 -11.27
CA GLN A 65 0.89 1.10 -11.55
C GLN A 65 -0.62 0.83 -11.42
N ILE A 66 -1.29 1.62 -10.59
CA ILE A 66 -2.74 1.51 -10.41
C ILE A 66 -3.43 2.28 -11.53
N HIS A 67 -4.19 1.57 -12.37
CA HIS A 67 -5.04 2.20 -13.37
C HIS A 67 -6.30 2.76 -12.73
N ARG A 68 -6.32 4.08 -12.53
CA ARG A 68 -7.48 4.78 -11.98
C ARG A 68 -8.64 4.80 -12.97
N PHE A 69 -9.84 4.62 -12.44
CA PHE A 69 -11.05 4.73 -13.23
C PHE A 69 -11.53 6.19 -13.28
N GLN A 70 -12.19 6.54 -14.37
CA GLN A 70 -12.76 7.87 -14.59
C GLN A 70 -14.28 7.85 -14.45
N ARG A 71 -14.87 9.04 -14.30
CA ARG A 71 -16.33 9.18 -14.33
C ARG A 71 -16.86 8.69 -15.68
N GLY A 72 -17.93 7.89 -15.66
CA GLY A 72 -18.53 7.28 -16.85
C GLY A 72 -17.93 5.92 -17.24
N ASP A 73 -16.83 5.48 -16.63
CA ASP A 73 -16.33 4.11 -16.82
C ASP A 73 -17.32 3.08 -16.25
N TYR A 74 -17.47 1.96 -16.96
CA TYR A 74 -18.21 0.81 -16.49
C TYR A 74 -17.30 -0.16 -15.73
N VAL A 75 -17.76 -0.55 -14.54
CA VAL A 75 -17.03 -1.41 -13.61
C VAL A 75 -17.93 -2.49 -13.03
N LEU A 76 -17.33 -3.61 -12.65
CA LEU A 76 -17.96 -4.71 -11.94
C LEU A 76 -17.48 -4.69 -10.48
N ILE A 77 -18.39 -4.90 -9.53
CA ILE A 77 -18.04 -4.96 -8.10
C ILE A 77 -17.88 -6.42 -7.70
N LYS A 78 -16.75 -6.75 -7.05
CA LYS A 78 -16.49 -8.07 -6.48
C LYS A 78 -17.49 -8.39 -5.36
N ASN A 79 -18.06 -9.59 -5.39
CA ASN A 79 -18.99 -10.03 -4.35
C ASN A 79 -18.26 -10.38 -3.05
N ASN A 80 -18.93 -10.20 -1.91
CA ASN A 80 -18.40 -10.60 -0.62
C ASN A 80 -18.45 -12.14 -0.51
N PRO A 81 -17.33 -12.81 -0.23
CA PRO A 81 -17.30 -14.28 -0.18
C PRO A 81 -18.23 -14.87 0.88
N ARG A 82 -18.60 -14.11 1.92
CA ARG A 82 -19.56 -14.59 2.94
C ARG A 82 -20.98 -14.77 2.41
N ASN A 83 -21.33 -14.07 1.32
CA ASN A 83 -22.68 -14.06 0.75
C ASN A 83 -22.74 -14.83 -0.58
N GLN A 84 -21.69 -15.57 -0.93
CA GLN A 84 -21.54 -16.23 -2.23
C GLN A 84 -21.64 -17.75 -2.05
N THR A 85 -22.49 -18.39 -2.85
CA THR A 85 -22.52 -19.84 -3.00
C THR A 85 -21.51 -20.30 -4.06
N CYS A 86 -21.20 -21.60 -4.12
CA CYS A 86 -20.18 -22.13 -5.05
C CYS A 86 -20.47 -21.83 -6.53
N LEU A 87 -21.74 -21.60 -6.91
CA LEU A 87 -22.17 -21.36 -8.28
C LEU A 87 -22.43 -19.87 -8.58
N ASP A 88 -22.37 -18.99 -7.58
CA ASP A 88 -22.62 -17.57 -7.79
C ASP A 88 -21.48 -16.90 -8.55
N LEU A 89 -21.84 -15.90 -9.36
CA LEU A 89 -20.86 -15.08 -10.06
C LEU A 89 -19.92 -14.37 -9.08
N LYS A 90 -18.63 -14.35 -9.41
CA LYS A 90 -17.59 -13.68 -8.60
C LYS A 90 -17.75 -12.16 -8.57
N PHE A 91 -18.27 -11.60 -9.66
CA PHE A 91 -18.52 -10.17 -9.81
C PHE A 91 -20.00 -9.94 -10.06
N SER A 92 -20.52 -8.87 -9.48
CA SER A 92 -21.90 -8.43 -9.67
C SER A 92 -22.09 -7.74 -11.03
N GLU A 93 -23.35 -7.40 -11.31
CA GLU A 93 -23.80 -6.61 -12.45
C GLU A 93 -22.95 -5.34 -12.70
N PRO A 94 -23.00 -4.78 -13.92
CA PRO A 94 -22.28 -3.55 -14.26
C PRO A 94 -22.79 -2.33 -13.51
N TYR A 95 -21.84 -1.54 -13.02
CA TYR A 95 -22.03 -0.23 -12.42
C TYR A 95 -21.28 0.83 -13.23
N GLU A 96 -21.81 2.04 -13.25
CA GLU A 96 -21.16 3.22 -13.80
C GLU A 96 -20.54 4.04 -12.67
N ILE A 97 -19.34 4.56 -12.89
CA ILE A 97 -18.71 5.49 -11.96
C ILE A 97 -19.34 6.87 -12.10
N CYS A 98 -20.10 7.29 -11.09
CA CYS A 98 -20.69 8.62 -11.05
C CYS A 98 -19.69 9.69 -10.62
N ARG A 99 -18.83 9.36 -9.65
CA ARG A 99 -17.87 10.31 -9.07
C ARG A 99 -16.64 9.60 -8.51
N VAL A 100 -15.47 10.17 -8.78
CA VAL A 100 -14.22 9.78 -8.13
C VAL A 100 -14.12 10.51 -6.79
N LEU A 101 -13.82 9.77 -5.72
CA LEU A 101 -13.65 10.26 -4.36
C LEU A 101 -12.17 10.19 -3.95
N GLU A 102 -11.84 10.81 -2.82
CA GLU A 102 -10.50 10.75 -2.24
C GLU A 102 -10.10 9.34 -1.79
N ASN A 103 -8.79 9.09 -1.69
CA ASN A 103 -8.20 7.82 -1.24
C ASN A 103 -8.60 6.61 -2.11
N ASP A 104 -8.55 6.78 -3.44
CA ASP A 104 -8.86 5.74 -4.44
C ASP A 104 -10.25 5.09 -4.23
N ARG A 105 -11.23 5.90 -3.84
CA ARG A 105 -12.63 5.50 -3.67
C ARG A 105 -13.51 6.03 -4.79
N TYR A 106 -14.62 5.35 -5.05
CA TYR A 106 -15.54 5.69 -6.12
C TYR A 106 -16.98 5.61 -5.65
N LEU A 107 -17.80 6.54 -6.14
CA LEU A 107 -19.25 6.47 -6.03
C LEU A 107 -19.79 5.83 -7.31
N VAL A 108 -20.41 4.65 -7.18
CA VAL A 108 -20.90 3.86 -8.29
C VAL A 108 -22.42 3.76 -8.27
N LYS A 109 -23.05 3.80 -9.44
CA LYS A 109 -24.49 3.61 -9.62
C LYS A 109 -24.74 2.42 -10.53
N ARG A 110 -25.79 1.65 -10.24
CA ARG A 110 -26.18 0.50 -11.04
C ARG A 110 -26.59 0.97 -12.43
N VAL A 111 -26.08 0.31 -13.47
CA VAL A 111 -26.49 0.62 -14.86
C VAL A 111 -27.90 0.12 -15.13
N VAL A 112 -28.19 -1.11 -14.67
CA VAL A 112 -29.49 -1.75 -14.87
C VAL A 112 -30.28 -1.78 -13.56
N GLY A 113 -31.54 -1.37 -13.64
CA GLY A 113 -32.49 -1.40 -12.52
C GLY A 113 -32.40 -0.20 -11.58
N ARG A 114 -33.11 -0.29 -10.46
CA ARG A 114 -33.12 0.74 -9.41
C ARG A 114 -32.21 0.33 -8.27
N GLY A 115 -31.37 1.25 -7.82
CA GLY A 115 -30.48 1.00 -6.70
C GLY A 115 -29.86 2.30 -6.19
N ARG A 116 -29.58 2.34 -4.89
CA ARG A 116 -28.89 3.48 -4.27
C ARG A 116 -27.40 3.46 -4.69
N PRO A 117 -26.80 4.62 -5.01
CA PRO A 117 -25.38 4.68 -5.28
C PRO A 117 -24.57 4.21 -4.07
N ARG A 118 -23.45 3.55 -4.33
CA ARG A 118 -22.59 2.92 -3.32
C ARG A 118 -21.19 3.51 -3.36
N LYS A 119 -20.56 3.60 -2.20
CA LYS A 119 -19.14 3.97 -2.07
C LYS A 119 -18.31 2.70 -2.02
N VAL A 120 -17.34 2.57 -2.91
CA VAL A 120 -16.51 1.37 -3.06
C VAL A 120 -15.05 1.77 -3.21
N ALA A 121 -14.15 0.90 -2.75
CA ALA A 121 -12.72 1.08 -2.91
C ALA A 121 -12.25 0.47 -4.25
N HIS A 122 -11.11 0.97 -4.76
CA HIS A 122 -10.56 0.55 -6.05
C HIS A 122 -10.33 -0.97 -6.17
N ASP A 123 -9.87 -1.60 -5.09
CA ASP A 123 -9.55 -3.04 -5.00
C ASP A 123 -10.77 -3.96 -5.19
N GLN A 124 -11.98 -3.45 -4.95
CA GLN A 124 -13.24 -4.17 -5.15
C GLN A 124 -13.78 -4.02 -6.57
N LEU A 125 -13.20 -3.15 -7.38
CA LEU A 125 -13.66 -2.84 -8.72
C LEU A 125 -12.82 -3.56 -9.77
N ARG A 126 -13.47 -3.98 -10.84
CA ARG A 126 -12.82 -4.46 -12.06
C ARG A 126 -13.43 -3.76 -13.26
N ARG A 127 -12.64 -3.44 -14.27
CA ARG A 127 -13.16 -2.85 -15.51
C ARG A 127 -14.17 -3.82 -16.15
N ALA A 128 -15.33 -3.33 -16.54
CA ALA A 128 -16.28 -4.12 -17.30
C ALA A 128 -15.74 -4.35 -18.73
N PRO A 129 -16.05 -5.51 -19.34
CA PRO A 129 -15.75 -5.74 -20.76
C PRO A 129 -16.44 -4.67 -21.61
N GLN A 130 -15.72 -4.06 -22.56
CA GLN A 130 -16.33 -3.11 -23.48
C GLN A 130 -17.16 -3.85 -24.53
N PRO A 131 -18.39 -3.39 -24.84
CA PRO A 131 -19.17 -3.94 -25.93
C PRO A 131 -18.40 -3.72 -27.25
N GLY A 132 -17.95 -4.80 -27.88
CA GLY A 132 -17.14 -4.78 -29.11
C GLY A 132 -15.70 -5.29 -28.98
N GLN A 133 -15.19 -5.50 -27.76
CA GLN A 133 -13.86 -6.11 -27.52
C GLN A 133 -13.94 -7.58 -27.07
N GLN A 134 -15.11 -8.21 -27.17
CA GLN A 134 -15.21 -9.62 -26.84
C GLN A 134 -14.49 -10.41 -27.92
N ALA A 135 -13.27 -10.87 -27.60
CA ALA A 135 -12.67 -11.99 -28.30
C ALA A 135 -13.61 -13.18 -28.06
N THR A 136 -14.44 -13.49 -29.05
CA THR A 136 -15.17 -14.75 -29.06
C THR A 136 -14.13 -15.84 -29.03
N VAL A 137 -14.02 -16.55 -27.90
CA VAL A 137 -13.34 -17.83 -27.88
C VAL A 137 -14.22 -18.73 -28.73
N SER A 138 -13.90 -18.83 -30.01
CA SER A 138 -14.49 -19.83 -30.89
C SER A 138 -14.22 -21.17 -30.21
N ALA A 139 -15.28 -21.86 -29.81
CA ALA A 139 -15.16 -23.27 -29.49
C ALA A 139 -14.84 -23.96 -30.81
N ASP A 140 -13.57 -24.26 -31.05
CA ASP A 140 -13.18 -25.17 -32.12
C ASP A 140 -13.85 -26.51 -31.80
N THR A 141 -15.00 -26.75 -32.44
CA THR A 141 -15.65 -28.06 -32.51
C THR A 141 -14.79 -28.96 -33.38
N ASP A 142 -13.73 -29.51 -32.79
CA ASP A 142 -13.01 -30.66 -33.34
C ASP A 142 -13.88 -31.90 -33.14
N ILE A 143 -14.89 -32.05 -34.00
CA ILE A 143 -15.49 -33.34 -34.31
C ILE A 143 -14.89 -33.76 -35.66
N ASN A 144 -13.71 -34.36 -35.63
CA ASN A 144 -13.34 -35.26 -36.72
C ASN A 144 -12.50 -36.43 -36.21
N ALA A 145 -13.02 -37.62 -36.51
CA ALA A 145 -12.47 -38.90 -36.15
C ALA A 145 -11.14 -39.15 -36.86
N GLY A 146 -10.17 -39.71 -36.15
CA GLY A 146 -8.93 -40.20 -36.74
C GLY A 146 -7.82 -40.39 -35.72
N ALA A 147 -7.81 -41.54 -35.03
CA ALA A 147 -6.57 -42.16 -34.57
C ALA A 147 -5.64 -42.38 -35.80
N PRO A 148 -4.28 -42.36 -35.69
CA PRO A 148 -3.54 -43.11 -34.68
C PRO A 148 -2.29 -42.43 -34.08
N GLU A 149 -1.92 -42.97 -32.92
CA GLU A 149 -0.58 -43.22 -32.36
C GLU A 149 0.59 -42.30 -32.67
N HIS A 150 1.13 -41.64 -31.64
CA HIS A 150 2.58 -41.55 -31.43
C HIS A 150 2.92 -41.47 -29.93
N SER A 151 3.33 -42.63 -29.40
CA SER A 151 4.49 -42.83 -28.53
C SER A 151 4.92 -41.66 -27.63
N SER A 152 4.54 -41.76 -26.36
CA SER A 152 5.19 -41.10 -25.23
C SER A 152 6.68 -41.46 -25.15
N GLN A 153 7.56 -40.47 -25.23
CA GLN A 153 8.89 -40.54 -24.63
C GLN A 153 9.11 -39.31 -23.75
N CYS A 154 8.82 -39.48 -22.46
CA CYS A 154 9.42 -38.70 -21.39
C CYS A 154 10.91 -39.00 -21.35
N THR A 155 11.76 -38.02 -21.61
CA THR A 155 13.16 -38.05 -21.19
C THR A 155 13.41 -36.90 -20.24
N LEU A 156 13.62 -37.28 -18.98
CA LEU A 156 14.19 -36.46 -17.92
C LEU A 156 15.69 -36.33 -18.18
N THR A 157 16.21 -35.11 -18.21
CA THR A 157 17.65 -34.84 -18.07
C THR A 157 17.87 -33.51 -17.37
N PRO A 158 18.39 -33.50 -16.12
CA PRO A 158 19.10 -32.35 -15.56
C PRO A 158 20.60 -32.48 -15.88
N PRO A 159 21.34 -31.35 -15.97
CA PRO A 159 22.52 -31.25 -15.10
C PRO A 159 22.86 -29.81 -14.64
N ALA A 160 23.24 -29.67 -13.36
CA ALA A 160 24.57 -29.28 -12.86
C ALA A 160 24.88 -27.76 -13.00
N ALA A 161 24.89 -26.99 -11.90
CA ALA A 161 25.92 -26.89 -10.85
C ALA A 161 27.17 -26.09 -11.26
N ASN A 162 27.43 -25.05 -10.45
CA ASN A 162 28.70 -24.37 -10.15
C ASN A 162 29.16 -23.23 -11.07
N HIS A 163 29.14 -21.99 -10.55
CA HIS A 163 30.35 -21.21 -10.27
C HIS A 163 30.01 -19.83 -9.64
N GLU A 164 30.28 -19.68 -8.35
CA GLU A 164 30.88 -18.45 -7.78
C GLU A 164 32.37 -18.46 -8.18
N PRO A 165 33.10 -17.31 -8.33
CA PRO A 165 33.43 -16.45 -7.18
C PRO A 165 33.79 -14.97 -7.45
N HIS A 166 34.10 -14.30 -6.34
CA HIS A 166 35.06 -13.20 -6.14
C HIS A 166 34.64 -11.72 -6.29
N ASP A 167 34.40 -11.14 -5.12
CA ASP A 167 34.98 -9.91 -4.56
C ASP A 167 35.75 -8.94 -5.47
N THR A 168 35.40 -7.66 -5.37
CA THR A 168 36.38 -6.58 -5.43
C THR A 168 35.92 -5.44 -4.52
N GLU A 169 36.63 -5.28 -3.40
CA GLU A 169 36.70 -4.05 -2.61
C GLU A 169 37.29 -2.91 -3.46
N ALA A 170 36.82 -1.67 -3.26
CA ALA A 170 37.66 -0.55 -2.85
C ALA A 170 36.91 0.79 -2.94
N SER A 171 37.04 1.55 -1.84
CA SER A 171 37.29 3.00 -1.75
C SER A 171 36.36 4.00 -2.45
N GLU A 172 36.15 5.22 -1.98
CA GLU A 172 36.34 6.01 -0.75
C GLU A 172 36.04 7.44 -1.23
N MET A 173 35.69 8.36 -0.32
CA MET A 173 35.95 9.81 -0.47
C MET A 173 35.24 10.56 -1.63
N THR A 174 34.34 11.51 -1.38
CA THR A 174 34.63 12.77 -0.68
C THR A 174 33.36 13.58 -0.42
N SER A 175 33.47 14.37 0.63
CA SER A 175 32.70 15.54 1.06
C SER A 175 32.17 16.46 -0.04
N TYR A 176 30.96 17.00 0.14
CA TYR A 176 30.75 18.45 0.07
C TYR A 176 29.47 18.86 0.80
N ASP A 177 29.64 19.81 1.71
CA ASP A 177 28.63 20.56 2.46
C ASP A 177 29.24 21.98 2.57
N PRO A 178 28.54 23.05 2.94
CA PRO A 178 27.18 23.50 2.64
C PRO A 178 27.27 24.90 1.95
N ARG A 179 26.14 25.62 1.73
CA ARG A 179 26.00 27.10 1.87
C ARG A 179 24.60 27.63 1.49
N PRO A 180 24.25 28.89 1.87
CA PRO A 180 23.02 29.18 2.61
C PRO A 180 22.08 30.18 1.89
N SER A 181 21.07 30.65 2.64
CA SER A 181 20.42 31.97 2.52
C SER A 181 19.21 32.07 1.58
N THR A 182 18.04 32.34 2.16
CA THR A 182 17.32 33.64 2.11
C THR A 182 15.89 33.39 2.66
N SER A 183 15.57 33.81 3.88
CA SER A 183 14.93 35.10 4.20
C SER A 183 13.75 35.43 3.28
N ASN A 184 12.53 35.26 3.82
CA ASN A 184 11.40 36.14 3.51
C ASN A 184 10.50 36.24 4.75
N GLU A 185 10.78 37.26 5.54
CA GLU A 185 9.76 38.00 6.29
C GLU A 185 8.65 38.44 5.33
N ARG A 186 7.39 38.20 5.69
CA ARG A 186 6.28 39.07 5.29
C ARG A 186 5.42 39.33 6.52
N VAL A 187 5.78 40.44 7.17
CA VAL A 187 4.93 41.61 7.43
C VAL A 187 3.44 41.30 7.66
N LEU A 188 3.05 41.56 8.90
CA LEU A 188 1.70 41.86 9.36
C LEU A 188 1.14 43.05 8.56
N ASP A 189 -0.09 42.93 8.08
CA ASP A 189 -0.94 44.11 7.90
C ASP A 189 -2.24 43.89 8.69
N GLU A 190 -2.30 44.58 9.83
CA GLU A 190 -3.51 45.19 10.33
C GLU A 190 -4.16 46.02 9.23
N THR A 191 -5.47 45.90 9.06
CA THR A 191 -6.33 47.10 9.06
C THR A 191 -7.77 46.68 9.30
N ALA A 192 -8.33 47.29 10.35
CA ALA A 192 -9.74 47.34 10.62
C ALA A 192 -10.44 48.22 9.58
N ASN A 193 -11.58 47.75 9.08
CA ASN A 193 -12.81 48.53 8.91
C ASN A 193 -13.97 47.58 8.60
#